data_AF-N0B4W0-F1
#
_entry.id   AF-N0B4W0-F1
#
_cell.length_a   1.000
_cell.length_b   1.000
_cell.length_c   1.000
_cell.angle_alpha   90.00
_cell.angle_beta   90.00
_cell.angle_gamma   90.00
#
_symmetry.space_group_name_H-M   'P 1'
#
loop_
_entity.id
_entity.type
_entity.pdbx_description
1 polymer ?
#
loop_
_entity_poly.entity_id
_entity_poly.type
_entity_poly.pdbx_seq_one_letter_code
_entity_poly.pdbx_strand_id
1 'polypeptide(L)'
;MAANPRIKLPDSAKIGDVIEVKTLITHVMETGNRHDKYGKLIPRDIINTFVAKYGEAQVFRAEFGTGISANPFVSFRMRVPGPGVFEFAWTDDHGVTTVATAPLTLT
;
A
#
# COMPACT_ATOMS: atom_id res chain seq x y z
N MET A 1 -4.80 -11.17 6.58
CA MET A 1 -5.74 -10.33 5.77
C MET A 1 -5.54 -8.86 6.08
N ALA A 2 -5.37 -8.07 5.02
CA ALA A 2 -5.10 -6.64 5.10
C ALA A 2 -6.37 -5.82 5.32
N ALA A 3 -6.34 -4.89 6.27
CA ALA A 3 -7.51 -4.10 6.67
C ALA A 3 -7.14 -2.66 7.07
N ASN A 4 -8.16 -1.81 7.20
CA ASN A 4 -8.05 -0.43 7.71
C ASN A 4 -6.96 0.41 7.01
N PRO A 5 -7.00 0.55 5.68
CA PRO A 5 -6.05 1.37 4.96
C PRO A 5 -6.13 2.83 5.43
N ARG A 6 -4.96 3.41 5.72
CA ARG A 6 -4.77 4.81 6.08
C ARG A 6 -3.97 5.49 4.99
N ILE A 7 -4.57 6.50 4.38
CA ILE A 7 -3.98 7.25 3.27
C ILE A 7 -3.80 8.69 3.73
N LYS A 8 -2.62 9.25 3.51
CA LYS A 8 -2.33 10.66 3.71
C LYS A 8 -1.84 11.26 2.40
N LEU A 9 -2.64 12.20 1.91
CA LEU A 9 -2.36 13.07 0.76
C LEU A 9 -2.16 14.50 1.27
N PRO A 10 -1.53 15.39 0.49
CA PRO A 10 -1.61 16.83 0.74
C PRO A 10 -3.07 17.29 0.64
N ASP A 11 -3.42 18.34 1.40
CA ASP A 11 -4.78 18.90 1.44
C ASP A 11 -5.23 19.44 0.07
N SER A 12 -4.28 19.94 -0.71
CA SER A 12 -4.48 20.38 -2.10
C SER A 12 -3.17 20.32 -2.89
N ALA A 13 -3.26 20.26 -4.22
CA ALA A 13 -2.12 20.29 -5.12
C ALA A 13 -2.45 20.98 -6.46
N LYS A 14 -1.44 21.45 -7.19
CA LYS A 14 -1.59 21.96 -8.55
C LYS A 14 -1.11 20.94 -9.58
N ILE A 15 -1.60 21.07 -10.81
CA ILE A 15 -1.08 20.30 -11.94
C ILE A 15 0.41 20.63 -12.10
N GLY A 16 1.23 19.58 -12.17
CA GLY A 16 2.68 19.69 -12.27
C GLY A 16 3.43 19.68 -10.93
N ASP A 17 2.75 19.79 -9.78
CA ASP A 17 3.38 19.68 -8.46
C ASP A 17 3.90 18.26 -8.21
N VAL A 18 5.00 18.14 -7.47
CA VAL A 18 5.48 16.86 -6.95
C VAL A 18 4.94 16.70 -5.53
N ILE A 19 4.00 15.76 -5.36
CA ILE A 19 3.36 15.48 -4.08
C ILE A 19 3.94 14.23 -3.44
N GLU A 20 3.90 14.17 -2.10
CA GLU A 20 4.22 12.97 -1.33
C GLU A 20 2.93 12.24 -0.97
N VAL A 21 2.86 10.96 -1.34
CA VAL A 21 1.76 10.06 -1.01
C VAL A 21 2.24 9.11 0.07
N LYS A 22 1.45 8.96 1.13
CA LYS A 22 1.75 8.06 2.24
C LYS A 22 0.60 7.10 2.46
N THR A 23 0.92 5.83 2.58
CA THR A 23 -0.06 4.78 2.89
C THR A 23 0.43 3.89 4.02
N LEU A 24 -0.51 3.41 4.83
CA LEU A 24 -0.29 2.39 5.84
C LEU A 24 -1.49 1.46 5.83
N ILE A 25 -1.26 0.15 5.94
CA ILE A 25 -2.34 -0.83 6.03
C ILE A 25 -2.08 -1.78 7.20
N THR A 26 -3.13 -2.17 7.92
CA THR A 26 -2.99 -3.14 9.01
C THR A 26 -2.78 -4.53 8.44
N HIS A 27 -1.63 -5.13 8.75
CA HIS A 27 -1.29 -6.51 8.38
C HIS A 27 -0.22 -7.07 9.31
N VAL A 28 -0.28 -8.37 9.61
CA VAL A 28 0.69 -9.05 10.49
C VAL A 28 2.08 -9.17 9.86
N MET A 29 2.13 -9.37 8.54
CA MET A 29 3.37 -9.64 7.80
C MET A 29 4.17 -10.80 8.40
N GLU A 30 3.51 -11.95 8.57
CA GLU A 30 4.15 -13.14 9.12
C GLU A 30 5.20 -13.65 8.13
N THR A 31 6.45 -13.61 8.57
CA THR A 31 7.62 -13.85 7.72
C THR A 31 7.78 -15.31 7.33
N GLY A 32 7.18 -16.23 8.09
CA GLY A 32 7.44 -17.66 7.97
C GLY A 32 8.60 -18.17 8.83
N ASN A 33 9.30 -17.29 9.55
CA ASN A 33 10.47 -17.65 10.36
C ASN A 33 10.14 -17.90 11.84
N ARG A 34 8.95 -17.48 12.30
CA ARG A 34 8.51 -17.67 13.69
C ARG A 34 8.08 -19.11 13.92
N HIS A 35 8.26 -19.57 15.15
CA HIS A 35 7.75 -20.85 15.62
C HIS A 35 6.59 -20.64 16.59
N ASP A 36 5.63 -21.56 16.60
CA ASP A 36 4.56 -21.61 17.59
C ASP A 36 5.02 -22.20 18.93
N LYS A 37 4.09 -22.30 19.89
CA LYS A 37 4.37 -22.85 21.23
C LYS A 37 4.76 -24.34 21.23
N TYR A 38 4.55 -25.04 20.12
CA TYR A 38 4.92 -26.45 19.92
C TYR A 38 6.21 -26.60 19.12
N GLY A 39 6.88 -25.50 18.76
CA GLY A 39 8.10 -25.50 17.96
C GLY A 39 7.87 -25.73 16.46
N LYS A 40 6.64 -25.57 15.96
CA LYS A 40 6.34 -25.67 14.53
C LYS A 40 6.47 -24.30 13.86
N LEU A 41 7.03 -24.25 12.65
CA LEU A 41 7.05 -23.05 11.82
C LEU A 41 5.63 -22.54 11.54
N ILE A 42 5.44 -21.24 11.76
CA ILE A 42 4.23 -20.53 11.37
C ILE A 42 4.35 -20.22 9.87
N PRO A 43 3.38 -20.58 9.03
CA PRO A 43 3.44 -20.28 7.60
C PRO A 43 3.54 -18.78 7.33
N ARG A 44 4.25 -18.44 6.26
CA ARG A 44 4.32 -17.06 5.76
C ARG A 44 2.92 -16.55 5.38
N ASP A 45 2.62 -15.33 5.80
CA ASP A 45 1.41 -14.57 5.44
C ASP A 45 1.79 -13.08 5.36
N ILE A 46 2.17 -12.63 4.16
CA ILE A 46 2.50 -11.23 3.90
C ILE A 46 1.60 -10.63 2.81
N ILE A 47 1.52 -9.30 2.81
CA ILE A 47 1.20 -8.55 1.60
C ILE A 47 2.41 -8.68 0.68
N ASN A 48 2.23 -9.20 -0.52
CA ASN A 48 3.31 -9.41 -1.49
C ASN A 48 3.34 -8.35 -2.59
N THR A 49 2.22 -7.67 -2.86
CA THR A 49 2.14 -6.67 -3.92
C THR A 49 1.37 -5.45 -3.45
N PHE A 50 1.90 -4.26 -3.73
CA PHE A 50 1.22 -2.98 -3.60
C PHE A 50 1.22 -2.24 -4.93
N VAL A 51 0.06 -1.75 -5.36
CA VAL A 51 -0.11 -0.93 -6.57
C VAL A 51 -0.87 0.33 -6.21
N ALA A 52 -0.39 1.48 -6.69
CA ALA A 52 -1.14 2.73 -6.67
C ALA A 52 -1.36 3.21 -8.11
N LYS A 53 -2.62 3.56 -8.41
CA LYS A 53 -3.02 4.21 -9.65
C LYS A 53 -3.55 5.61 -9.35
N TYR A 54 -3.45 6.49 -10.33
CA TYR A 54 -4.08 7.80 -10.35
C TYR A 54 -4.86 7.97 -11.65
N GLY A 55 -6.19 8.00 -11.56
CA GLY A 55 -7.04 7.75 -12.71
C GLY A 55 -6.76 6.35 -13.28
N GLU A 56 -6.50 6.25 -14.58
CA GLU A 56 -6.19 4.97 -15.24
C GLU A 56 -4.70 4.60 -15.19
N ALA A 57 -3.82 5.53 -14.83
CA ALA A 57 -2.38 5.34 -14.89
C ALA A 57 -1.83 4.72 -13.61
N GLN A 58 -1.02 3.66 -13.72
CA GLN A 58 -0.21 3.16 -12.62
C GLN A 58 0.91 4.15 -12.29
N VAL A 59 0.87 4.71 -11.08
CA VAL A 59 1.85 5.70 -10.62
C VAL A 59 2.92 5.09 -9.71
N PHE A 60 2.62 3.95 -9.09
CA PHE A 60 3.57 3.24 -8.24
C PHE A 60 3.24 1.74 -8.18
N ARG A 61 4.27 0.91 -8.13
CA ARG A 61 4.18 -0.53 -7.84
C ARG A 61 5.36 -0.94 -6.98
N ALA A 62 5.10 -1.77 -5.99
CA ALA A 62 6.12 -2.43 -5.19
C ALA A 62 5.78 -3.89 -4.97
N GLU A 63 6.81 -4.71 -4.93
CA GLU A 63 6.75 -6.11 -4.53
C GLU A 63 7.43 -6.25 -3.18
N PHE A 64 6.75 -6.85 -2.23
CA PHE A 64 7.19 -6.96 -0.85
C PHE A 64 7.70 -8.37 -0.57
N GLY A 65 8.83 -8.42 0.13
CA GLY A 65 9.35 -9.64 0.72
C GLY A 65 9.13 -9.67 2.23
N THR A 66 9.62 -10.72 2.87
CA THR A 66 9.53 -10.94 4.32
C THR A 66 10.36 -9.95 5.16
N GLY A 67 11.15 -9.08 4.52
CA GLY A 67 11.86 -7.99 5.18
C GLY A 67 10.99 -6.77 5.51
N ILE A 68 9.75 -6.72 5.01
CA ILE A 68 8.82 -5.61 5.32
C ILE A 68 8.18 -5.85 6.69
N SER A 69 8.19 -4.81 7.51
CA SER A 69 7.62 -4.84 8.87
C SER A 69 6.09 -4.99 8.85
N ALA A 70 5.55 -5.49 9.96
CA ALA A 70 4.11 -5.46 10.23
C ALA A 70 3.55 -4.05 10.08
N ASN A 71 2.30 -3.97 9.63
CA ASN A 71 1.63 -2.75 9.20
C ASN A 71 2.40 -1.98 8.12
N PRO A 72 2.53 -2.54 6.90
CA PRO A 72 3.37 -1.98 5.85
C PRO A 72 3.06 -0.50 5.59
N PHE A 73 4.11 0.32 5.67
CA PHE A 73 4.08 1.74 5.32
C PHE A 73 4.80 1.95 3.99
N VAL A 74 4.17 2.69 3.09
CA VAL A 74 4.78 3.10 1.82
C VAL A 74 4.70 4.60 1.69
N SER A 75 5.82 5.22 1.30
CA SER A 75 5.83 6.61 0.87
C SER A 75 6.53 6.73 -0.47
N PHE A 76 5.88 7.41 -1.40
CA PHE A 76 6.43 7.70 -2.71
C PHE A 76 6.00 9.09 -3.15
N ARG A 77 6.67 9.59 -4.19
CA ARG A 77 6.35 10.88 -4.79
C ARG A 77 5.88 10.68 -6.22
N MET A 78 4.94 11.51 -6.65
CA MET A 78 4.54 11.60 -8.05
C MET A 78 4.32 13.04 -8.44
N ARG A 79 4.46 13.31 -9.74
CA ARG A 79 4.02 14.59 -10.32
C ARG A 79 2.54 14.51 -10.65
N VAL A 80 1.75 15.51 -10.25
CA VAL A 80 0.31 15.58 -10.50
C VAL A 80 0.06 15.81 -12.00
N PRO A 81 -0.52 14.84 -12.74
CA PRO A 81 -0.70 14.96 -14.19
C PRO A 81 -1.94 15.77 -14.59
N GLY A 82 -2.89 15.95 -13.67
CA GLY A 82 -4.21 16.50 -13.94
C GLY A 82 -5.19 16.09 -12.84
N PRO A 83 -6.50 16.31 -13.03
CA PRO A 83 -7.54 15.79 -12.14
C PRO A 83 -7.59 14.26 -12.14
N GLY A 84 -7.90 13.66 -11.00
CA GLY A 84 -7.96 12.21 -10.86
C GLY A 84 -8.16 11.76 -9.41
N VAL A 85 -8.43 10.47 -9.28
CA VAL A 85 -8.63 9.79 -7.99
C VAL A 85 -7.55 8.74 -7.84
N PHE A 86 -7.00 8.61 -6.62
CA PHE A 86 -6.11 7.50 -6.32
C PHE A 86 -6.90 6.22 -6.08
N GLU A 87 -6.38 5.12 -6.61
CA GLU A 87 -6.75 3.76 -6.23
C GLU A 87 -5.51 3.04 -5.71
N PHE A 88 -5.60 2.48 -4.52
CA PHE A 88 -4.55 1.72 -3.86
C PHE A 88 -5.00 0.28 -3.69
N ALA A 89 -4.17 -0.67 -4.10
CA ALA A 89 -4.44 -2.09 -3.99
C ALA A 89 -3.28 -2.80 -3.29
N TRP A 90 -3.61 -3.60 -2.27
CA TRP A 90 -2.68 -4.48 -1.56
C TRP A 90 -3.14 -5.93 -1.73
N THR A 91 -2.27 -6.78 -2.26
CA THR A 91 -2.54 -8.20 -2.48
C THR A 91 -1.68 -9.05 -1.54
N ASP A 92 -2.30 -9.99 -0.82
CA ASP A 92 -1.63 -10.90 0.10
C ASP A 92 -1.29 -12.26 -0.52
N ASP A 93 -0.57 -13.10 0.24
CA ASP A 93 -0.15 -14.44 -0.18
C ASP A 93 -1.33 -15.41 -0.38
N HIS A 94 -2.52 -15.06 0.12
CA HIS A 94 -3.76 -15.80 -0.13
C HIS A 94 -4.47 -15.33 -1.42
N GLY A 95 -3.90 -14.36 -2.14
CA GLY A 95 -4.49 -13.76 -3.33
C GLY A 95 -5.62 -12.77 -3.03
N VAL A 96 -5.86 -12.45 -1.76
CA VAL A 96 -6.89 -11.49 -1.36
C VAL A 96 -6.35 -10.09 -1.62
N THR A 97 -7.17 -9.27 -2.29
CA THR A 97 -6.82 -7.88 -2.59
C THR A 97 -7.72 -6.92 -1.83
N THR A 98 -7.11 -6.05 -1.04
CA THR A 98 -7.79 -4.94 -0.36
C THR A 98 -7.59 -3.67 -1.19
N VAL A 99 -8.68 -2.96 -1.49
CA VAL A 99 -8.67 -1.73 -2.29
C VAL A 99 -9.13 -0.54 -1.46
N ALA A 100 -8.49 0.61 -1.66
CA ALA A 100 -8.93 1.89 -1.11
C ALA A 100 -8.79 3.01 -2.14
N THR A 101 -9.71 3.96 -2.12
CA THR A 101 -9.67 5.12 -3.00
C THR A 101 -9.55 6.41 -2.20
N ALA A 102 -8.89 7.41 -2.77
CA ALA A 102 -8.78 8.74 -2.18
C ALA A 102 -8.75 9.83 -3.26
N PRO A 103 -9.64 10.83 -3.22
CA PRO A 103 -9.59 11.96 -4.14
C PRO A 103 -8.40 12.86 -3.81
N LEU A 104 -7.77 13.43 -4.85
CA LEU A 104 -6.82 14.53 -4.70
C LEU A 104 -7.53 15.84 -5.05
N THR A 105 -7.62 16.75 -4.07
CA THR A 105 -8.16 18.09 -4.30
C THR A 105 -7.17 18.92 -5.10
N LEU A 106 -7.62 19.51 -6.21
CA LEU A 106 -6.81 20.46 -6.97
C LEU A 106 -7.13 21.90 -6.58
N THR A 107 -6.13 22.78 -6.71
CA THR A 107 -6.24 24.24 -6.50
C THR A 107 -5.91 25.02 -7.76
#